data_AF-A0A831TBH9-F1
#
_entry.id   AF-A0A831TBH9-F1
#
_cell.length_a   1.000
_cell.length_b   1.000
_cell.length_c   1.000
_cell.angle_alpha   90.00
_cell.angle_beta   90.00
_cell.angle_gamma   90.00
#
_symmetry.space_group_name_H-M   'P 1'
#
loop_
_entity.id
_entity.type
_entity.pdbx_description
1 polymer ?
#
loop_
_entity_poly.entity_id
_entity_poly.type
_entity_poly.pdbx_seq_one_letter_code
_entity_poly.pdbx_strand_id
1 'polypeptide(L)'
;MADKFEKFTERARKVLTLAQEEARRFNHNYIGTEHLLLGLVREGDGVAARVLMSMGVQLPKVRSAVEFIIGRGDSTVVGEIGLTPRAKKVIELAVDEARRLNHHYIGTEHLLLGLVREGEGIAAGVLESLGVSLEKVRQQVIQVVSQGSAYQQRPQQTKTPYLDALGFDLTEAARLGKLDPVIGRQTEIERVMQILSRRTKNNPALIGEPGVGKTAIVEGLAQRIVSGDVPEPLQNKRLVALDIGALVAGTKYRGEFEERLKKIVAEVKESGAILFIDELHTLVGAGAAEGAVDAANILKPALSRGEVQTIGATTLDEYRKYIERDAALERRFQPVMVNEPTVEETIEILRGIRER
;
A
#
# COMPACT_ATOMS: atom_id res chain seq x y z
N MET A 1 5.03 -32.49 15.70
CA MET A 1 3.97 -31.65 15.10
C MET A 1 4.49 -30.41 14.38
N ALA A 2 5.76 -29.98 14.56
CA ALA A 2 6.32 -28.78 13.94
C ALA A 2 6.48 -28.86 12.40
N ASP A 3 6.79 -30.04 11.86
CA ASP A 3 7.14 -30.22 10.44
C ASP A 3 5.94 -30.07 9.46
N LYS A 4 4.70 -30.25 9.93
CA LYS A 4 3.53 -30.36 9.05
C LYS A 4 2.96 -29.00 8.59
N PHE A 5 3.36 -27.90 9.24
CA PHE A 5 2.83 -26.56 8.98
C PHE A 5 3.90 -25.55 8.53
N GLU A 6 5.11 -25.99 8.21
CA GLU A 6 6.18 -25.09 7.75
C GLU A 6 5.81 -24.32 6.47
N LYS A 7 5.04 -24.95 5.57
CA LYS A 7 4.59 -24.34 4.31
C LYS A 7 3.45 -23.33 4.46
N PHE A 8 2.86 -23.19 5.65
CA PHE A 8 1.78 -22.24 5.89
C PHE A 8 2.33 -20.85 6.15
N THR A 9 1.70 -19.84 5.54
CA THR A 9 1.96 -18.44 5.89
C THR A 9 1.55 -18.14 7.33
N GLU A 10 2.15 -17.10 7.92
CA GLU A 10 1.76 -16.61 9.27
C GLU A 10 0.26 -16.36 9.39
N ARG A 11 -0.37 -15.78 8.36
CA ARG A 11 -1.82 -15.56 8.32
C ARG A 11 -2.61 -16.86 8.28
N ALA A 12 -2.17 -17.83 7.47
CA ALA A 12 -2.83 -19.14 7.41
C ALA A 12 -2.71 -19.91 8.74
N ARG A 13 -1.58 -19.79 9.45
CA ARG A 13 -1.43 -20.33 10.82
C ARG A 13 -2.38 -19.62 11.79
N LYS A 14 -2.44 -18.29 11.72
CA LYS A 14 -3.37 -17.48 12.53
C LYS A 14 -4.83 -17.89 12.31
N VAL A 15 -5.26 -18.19 11.08
CA VAL A 15 -6.61 -18.71 10.79
C VAL A 15 -6.90 -19.99 11.58
N LEU A 16 -5.94 -20.93 11.65
CA LEU A 16 -6.13 -22.19 12.39
C LEU A 16 -6.22 -21.95 13.90
N THR A 17 -5.41 -21.04 14.44
CA THR A 17 -5.51 -20.62 15.85
C THR A 17 -6.86 -19.97 16.13
N LEU A 18 -7.32 -19.06 15.27
CA LEU A 18 -8.63 -18.42 15.41
C LEU A 18 -9.77 -19.42 15.29
N ALA A 19 -9.67 -20.42 14.42
CA ALA A 19 -10.66 -21.49 14.33
C ALA A 19 -10.75 -22.29 15.65
N GLN A 20 -9.61 -22.58 16.27
CA GLN A 20 -9.57 -23.24 17.58
C GLN A 20 -10.23 -22.39 18.68
N GLU A 21 -9.96 -21.08 18.68
CA GLU A 21 -10.60 -20.16 19.63
C GLU A 21 -12.12 -20.07 19.42
N GLU A 22 -12.59 -20.05 18.18
CA GLU A 22 -14.03 -20.05 17.90
C GLU A 22 -14.67 -21.37 18.33
N ALA A 23 -14.03 -22.52 18.10
CA ALA A 23 -14.54 -23.80 18.62
C ALA A 23 -14.74 -23.78 20.13
N ARG A 24 -13.75 -23.25 20.87
CA ARG A 24 -13.87 -23.06 22.32
C ARG A 24 -14.98 -22.08 22.69
N ARG A 25 -15.14 -20.99 21.94
CA ARG A 25 -16.20 -19.99 22.17
C ARG A 25 -17.60 -20.60 22.03
N PHE A 26 -17.77 -21.55 21.11
CA PHE A 26 -19.02 -22.28 20.92
C PHE A 26 -19.15 -23.51 21.83
N ASN A 27 -18.19 -23.77 22.72
CA ASN A 27 -18.12 -24.98 23.54
C ASN A 27 -18.09 -26.29 22.71
N HIS A 28 -17.53 -26.24 21.50
CA HIS A 28 -17.35 -27.42 20.67
C HIS A 28 -16.01 -28.09 20.98
N ASN A 29 -16.02 -29.39 21.26
CA ASN A 29 -14.84 -30.20 21.58
C ASN A 29 -14.07 -30.68 20.33
N TYR A 30 -14.37 -30.10 19.17
CA TYR A 30 -13.74 -30.39 17.89
C TYR A 30 -13.60 -29.11 17.05
N ILE A 31 -12.67 -29.13 16.09
CA ILE A 31 -12.52 -28.07 15.09
C ILE A 31 -13.09 -28.58 13.75
N GLY A 32 -14.25 -28.07 13.39
CA GLY A 32 -14.96 -28.38 12.13
C GLY A 32 -14.76 -27.32 11.03
N THR A 33 -15.42 -27.53 9.89
CA THR A 33 -15.34 -26.64 8.72
C THR A 33 -15.85 -25.22 9.02
N GLU A 34 -16.89 -25.12 9.83
CA GLU A 34 -17.51 -23.88 10.32
C GLU A 34 -16.55 -23.05 11.17
N HIS A 35 -15.70 -23.71 11.95
CA HIS A 35 -14.68 -23.05 12.74
C HIS A 35 -13.54 -22.54 11.84
N LEU A 36 -13.17 -23.30 10.79
CA LEU A 36 -12.24 -22.81 9.77
C LEU A 36 -12.80 -21.60 9.02
N LEU A 37 -14.09 -21.61 8.67
CA LEU A 37 -14.77 -20.45 8.06
C LEU A 37 -14.72 -19.24 8.99
N LEU A 38 -15.09 -19.41 10.26
CA LEU A 38 -15.03 -18.35 11.26
C LEU A 38 -13.60 -17.82 11.44
N GLY A 39 -12.60 -18.70 11.45
CA GLY A 39 -11.18 -18.33 11.48
C GLY A 39 -10.76 -17.49 10.27
N LEU A 40 -11.19 -17.87 9.06
CA LEU A 40 -10.92 -17.15 7.82
C LEU A 40 -11.55 -15.75 7.82
N VAL A 41 -12.78 -15.61 8.32
CA VAL A 41 -13.47 -14.32 8.41
C VAL A 41 -12.88 -13.45 9.53
N ARG A 42 -12.50 -14.05 10.66
CA ARG A 42 -11.95 -13.34 11.83
C ARG A 42 -10.51 -12.87 11.62
N GLU A 43 -9.75 -13.51 10.74
CA GLU A 43 -8.39 -13.06 10.43
C GLU A 43 -8.36 -11.66 9.80
N GLY A 44 -9.42 -11.28 9.08
CA GLY A 44 -9.76 -9.90 8.69
C GLY A 44 -9.01 -9.36 7.47
N ASP A 45 -7.70 -9.56 7.41
CA ASP A 45 -6.83 -8.89 6.43
C ASP A 45 -6.41 -9.77 5.25
N GLY A 46 -6.57 -11.09 5.34
CA GLY A 46 -6.17 -12.06 4.33
C GLY A 46 -7.05 -12.04 3.08
N VAL A 47 -6.57 -12.69 2.01
CA VAL A 47 -7.31 -12.77 0.73
C VAL A 47 -8.69 -13.39 0.95
N ALA A 48 -8.76 -14.45 1.76
CA ALA A 48 -10.03 -15.10 2.08
C ALA A 48 -11.01 -14.17 2.82
N ALA A 49 -10.53 -13.47 3.84
CA ALA A 49 -11.34 -12.53 4.63
C ALA A 49 -11.92 -11.43 3.75
N ARG A 50 -11.10 -10.84 2.86
CA ARG A 50 -11.54 -9.80 1.92
C ARG A 50 -12.56 -10.30 0.91
N VAL A 51 -12.34 -11.48 0.32
CA VAL A 51 -13.30 -12.08 -0.61
C VAL A 51 -14.64 -12.30 0.09
N LEU A 52 -14.63 -12.95 1.26
CA LEU A 52 -15.83 -13.19 2.05
C LEU A 52 -16.54 -11.87 2.43
N MET A 53 -15.79 -10.86 2.89
CA MET A 53 -16.34 -9.55 3.24
C MET A 53 -16.98 -8.84 2.03
N SER A 54 -16.34 -8.89 0.86
CA SER A 54 -16.89 -8.32 -0.39
C SER A 54 -18.20 -8.96 -0.83
N MET A 55 -18.43 -10.21 -0.41
CA MET A 55 -19.66 -10.97 -0.64
C MET A 55 -20.68 -10.80 0.49
N GLY A 56 -20.45 -9.87 1.43
CA GLY A 56 -21.36 -9.59 2.53
C GLY A 56 -21.28 -10.57 3.72
N VAL A 57 -20.29 -11.47 3.71
CA VAL A 57 -20.04 -12.44 4.79
C VAL A 57 -19.25 -11.74 5.91
N GLN A 58 -19.94 -11.40 6.99
CA GLN A 58 -19.37 -10.70 8.14
C GLN A 58 -19.35 -11.61 9.37
N LEU A 59 -18.31 -11.48 10.20
CA LEU A 59 -18.10 -12.33 11.37
C LEU A 59 -19.34 -12.48 12.29
N PRO A 60 -20.10 -11.41 12.62
CA PRO A 60 -21.31 -11.57 13.42
C PRO A 60 -22.37 -12.44 12.74
N LYS A 61 -22.58 -12.28 11.43
CA LYS A 61 -23.56 -13.06 10.66
C LYS A 61 -23.18 -14.53 10.59
N VAL A 62 -21.90 -14.82 10.35
CA VAL A 62 -21.37 -16.19 10.32
C VAL A 62 -21.53 -16.85 11.68
N ARG A 63 -21.22 -16.14 12.78
CA ARG A 63 -21.43 -16.67 14.14
C ARG A 63 -22.89 -17.00 14.40
N SER A 64 -23.80 -16.09 14.07
CA SER A 64 -25.24 -16.34 14.24
C SER A 64 -25.74 -17.52 13.41
N ALA A 65 -25.27 -17.66 12.16
CA ALA A 65 -25.62 -18.80 11.31
C ALA A 65 -25.07 -20.12 11.85
N VAL A 66 -23.82 -20.14 12.32
CA VAL A 66 -23.22 -21.32 12.97
C VAL A 66 -23.99 -21.68 14.23
N GLU A 67 -24.26 -20.72 15.12
CA GLU A 67 -25.06 -20.92 16.33
C GLU A 67 -26.44 -21.48 16.04
N PHE A 68 -27.07 -21.01 14.96
CA PHE A 68 -28.39 -21.49 14.54
C PHE A 68 -28.36 -22.93 14.02
N ILE A 69 -27.32 -23.33 13.27
CA ILE A 69 -27.25 -24.65 12.64
C ILE A 69 -26.81 -25.74 13.62
N ILE A 70 -25.80 -25.46 14.46
CA ILE A 70 -25.20 -26.48 15.34
C ILE A 70 -25.34 -26.19 16.84
N GLY A 71 -25.82 -25.01 17.23
CA GLY A 71 -25.97 -24.63 18.63
C GLY A 71 -24.65 -24.30 19.32
N ARG A 72 -24.67 -24.35 20.65
CA ARG A 72 -23.48 -24.33 21.53
C ARG A 72 -23.42 -25.64 22.29
N GLY A 73 -22.22 -26.08 22.61
CA GLY A 73 -22.02 -27.22 23.51
C GLY A 73 -22.46 -26.93 24.95
N ASP A 74 -22.92 -27.99 25.64
CA ASP A 74 -23.49 -27.93 27.00
C ASP A 74 -22.47 -27.65 28.11
N SER A 75 -21.17 -27.84 27.84
CA SER A 75 -20.11 -27.72 28.84
C SER A 75 -18.86 -27.05 28.27
N THR A 76 -18.14 -26.34 29.14
CA THR A 76 -16.87 -25.72 28.77
C THR A 76 -15.83 -26.77 28.44
N VAL A 77 -15.21 -26.63 27.27
CA VAL A 77 -14.24 -27.60 26.78
C VAL A 77 -12.89 -27.38 27.46
N VAL A 78 -12.41 -28.42 28.16
CA VAL A 78 -11.10 -28.43 28.83
C VAL A 78 -10.19 -29.42 28.11
N GLY A 79 -9.00 -28.97 27.70
CA GLY A 79 -7.98 -29.79 27.03
C GLY A 79 -7.70 -29.42 25.57
N GLU A 80 -6.97 -30.30 24.87
CA GLU A 80 -6.68 -30.17 23.45
C GLU A 80 -7.90 -30.58 22.60
N ILE A 81 -8.22 -29.78 21.59
CA ILE A 81 -9.28 -30.06 20.62
C ILE A 81 -8.67 -30.37 19.26
N GLY A 82 -9.15 -31.44 18.63
CA GLY A 82 -8.65 -31.94 17.35
C GLY A 82 -9.51 -31.50 16.16
N LEU A 83 -8.92 -31.55 14.96
CA LEU A 83 -9.63 -31.36 13.69
C LEU A 83 -10.51 -32.57 13.37
N THR A 84 -11.74 -32.32 12.89
CA THR A 84 -12.61 -33.37 12.34
C THR A 84 -12.06 -33.92 11.02
N PRO A 85 -12.50 -35.11 10.55
CA PRO A 85 -12.11 -35.64 9.24
C PRO A 85 -12.35 -34.67 8.08
N ARG A 86 -13.50 -33.97 8.07
CA ARG A 86 -13.82 -32.96 7.05
C ARG A 86 -12.88 -31.74 7.15
N ALA A 87 -12.59 -31.25 8.36
CA ALA A 87 -11.65 -30.14 8.53
C ALA A 87 -10.21 -30.51 8.11
N LYS A 88 -9.77 -31.75 8.38
CA LYS A 88 -8.50 -32.27 7.85
C LYS A 88 -8.52 -32.31 6.32
N LYS A 89 -9.66 -32.72 5.72
CA LYS A 89 -9.81 -32.76 4.27
C LYS A 89 -9.72 -31.38 3.63
N VAL A 90 -10.31 -30.36 4.24
CA VAL A 90 -10.19 -28.95 3.81
C VAL A 90 -8.73 -28.53 3.74
N ILE A 91 -7.92 -28.88 4.73
CA ILE A 91 -6.50 -28.56 4.76
C ILE A 91 -5.73 -29.29 3.65
N GLU A 92 -6.01 -30.58 3.43
CA GLU A 92 -5.43 -31.33 2.30
C GLU A 92 -5.78 -30.68 0.95
N LEU A 93 -7.05 -30.31 0.76
CA LEU A 93 -7.51 -29.65 -0.46
C LEU A 93 -6.84 -28.28 -0.63
N ALA A 94 -6.60 -27.54 0.45
CA ALA A 94 -5.88 -26.28 0.39
C ALA A 94 -4.43 -26.45 -0.11
N VAL A 95 -3.75 -27.53 0.30
CA VAL A 95 -2.41 -27.88 -0.20
C VAL A 95 -2.46 -28.15 -1.71
N ASP A 96 -3.49 -28.87 -2.19
CA ASP A 96 -3.67 -29.17 -3.61
C ASP A 96 -4.00 -27.91 -4.43
N GLU A 97 -4.82 -27.00 -3.90
CA GLU A 97 -5.14 -25.74 -4.57
C GLU A 97 -3.90 -24.83 -4.68
N ALA A 98 -3.04 -24.80 -3.65
CA ALA A 98 -1.76 -24.09 -3.73
C ALA A 98 -0.86 -24.63 -4.85
N ARG A 99 -0.77 -25.96 -4.97
CA ARG A 99 -0.02 -26.59 -6.06
C ARG A 99 -0.62 -26.29 -7.43
N ARG A 100 -1.96 -26.32 -7.57
CA ARG A 100 -2.65 -25.99 -8.83
C ARG A 100 -2.42 -24.55 -9.29
N LEU A 101 -2.26 -23.64 -8.33
CA LEU A 101 -1.95 -22.23 -8.58
C LEU A 101 -0.44 -21.97 -8.68
N ASN A 102 0.41 -23.00 -8.68
CA ASN A 102 1.88 -22.91 -8.69
C ASN A 102 2.45 -22.09 -7.53
N HIS A 103 1.80 -22.11 -6.36
CA HIS A 103 2.31 -21.49 -5.14
C HIS A 103 3.09 -22.49 -4.28
N HIS A 104 4.27 -22.07 -3.82
CA HIS A 104 5.12 -22.87 -2.92
C HIS A 104 4.78 -22.70 -1.44
N TYR A 105 3.75 -21.90 -1.12
CA TYR A 105 3.25 -21.63 0.23
C TYR A 105 1.74 -21.89 0.30
N ILE A 106 1.21 -22.01 1.52
CA ILE A 106 -0.22 -22.17 1.79
C ILE A 106 -0.71 -20.91 2.53
N GLY A 107 -1.47 -20.10 1.81
CA GLY A 107 -2.10 -18.88 2.30
C GLY A 107 -3.60 -19.03 2.59
N THR A 108 -4.21 -17.91 3.00
CA THR A 108 -5.63 -17.86 3.39
C THR A 108 -6.58 -18.20 2.23
N GLU A 109 -6.23 -17.77 1.02
CA GLU A 109 -6.92 -18.07 -0.24
C GLU A 109 -7.00 -19.56 -0.53
N HIS A 110 -5.92 -20.29 -0.27
CA HIS A 110 -5.87 -21.72 -0.45
C HIS A 110 -6.74 -22.44 0.56
N LEU A 111 -6.75 -21.98 1.81
CA LEU A 111 -7.65 -22.51 2.85
C LEU A 111 -9.12 -22.29 2.48
N LEU A 112 -9.48 -21.12 1.96
CA LEU A 112 -10.83 -20.85 1.49
C LEU A 112 -11.18 -21.69 0.26
N LEU A 113 -10.28 -21.84 -0.71
CA LEU A 113 -10.47 -22.71 -1.86
C LEU A 113 -10.64 -24.19 -1.46
N GLY A 114 -9.87 -24.65 -0.47
CA GLY A 114 -10.02 -25.98 0.11
C GLY A 114 -11.37 -26.17 0.80
N LEU A 115 -11.85 -25.14 1.50
CA LEU A 115 -13.13 -25.14 2.21
C LEU A 115 -14.31 -25.25 1.22
N VAL A 116 -14.31 -24.43 0.17
CA VAL A 116 -15.38 -24.47 -0.85
C VAL A 116 -15.29 -25.71 -1.75
N ARG A 117 -14.10 -26.31 -1.90
CA ARG A 117 -13.91 -27.57 -2.63
C ARG A 117 -14.43 -28.79 -1.86
N GLU A 118 -14.38 -28.75 -0.53
CA GLU A 118 -14.96 -29.80 0.29
C GLU A 118 -16.49 -29.80 0.18
N GLY A 119 -17.10 -28.62 0.16
CA GLY A 119 -18.45 -28.36 -0.37
C GLY A 119 -19.64 -28.94 0.41
N GLU A 120 -19.41 -29.85 1.34
CA GLU A 120 -20.46 -30.59 2.06
C GLU A 120 -20.46 -30.35 3.57
N GLY A 121 -19.48 -29.61 4.10
CA GLY A 121 -19.39 -29.25 5.50
C GLY A 121 -20.36 -28.14 5.93
N ILE A 122 -20.47 -27.93 7.24
CA ILE A 122 -21.31 -26.88 7.83
C ILE A 122 -20.93 -25.49 7.29
N ALA A 123 -19.65 -25.26 6.99
CA ALA A 123 -19.21 -24.01 6.35
C ALA A 123 -19.90 -23.74 5.01
N ALA A 124 -20.12 -24.78 4.19
CA ALA A 124 -20.81 -24.63 2.92
C ALA A 124 -22.26 -24.21 3.14
N GLY A 125 -22.98 -24.91 4.02
CA GLY A 125 -24.35 -24.55 4.40
C GLY A 125 -24.47 -23.14 4.99
N VAL A 126 -23.49 -22.72 5.79
CA VAL A 126 -23.44 -21.33 6.32
C VAL A 126 -23.29 -20.32 5.19
N LEU A 127 -22.38 -20.51 4.24
CA LEU A 127 -22.20 -19.60 3.11
C LEU A 127 -23.47 -19.53 2.24
N GLU A 128 -24.09 -20.68 1.97
CA GLU A 128 -25.34 -20.74 1.21
C GLU A 128 -26.50 -20.05 1.92
N SER A 129 -26.63 -20.22 3.25
CA SER A 129 -27.64 -19.53 4.06
C SER A 129 -27.48 -18.00 4.05
N LEU A 130 -26.27 -17.51 3.79
CA LEU A 130 -25.95 -16.09 3.65
C LEU A 130 -26.09 -15.60 2.19
N GLY A 131 -26.59 -16.43 1.28
CA GLY A 131 -26.80 -16.12 -0.14
C GLY A 131 -25.53 -16.19 -0.99
N VAL A 132 -24.48 -16.83 -0.49
CA VAL A 132 -23.17 -16.91 -1.15
C VAL A 132 -22.97 -18.33 -1.69
N SER A 133 -22.94 -18.47 -3.03
CA SER A 133 -22.66 -19.76 -3.66
C SER A 133 -21.16 -20.07 -3.66
N LEU A 134 -20.82 -21.34 -3.44
CA LEU A 134 -19.43 -21.82 -3.41
C LEU A 134 -18.68 -21.53 -4.72
N GLU A 135 -19.37 -21.66 -5.85
CA GLU A 135 -18.82 -21.34 -7.18
C GLU A 135 -18.43 -19.86 -7.29
N LYS A 136 -19.27 -18.94 -6.81
CA LYS A 136 -18.95 -17.51 -6.81
C LYS A 136 -17.74 -17.20 -5.92
N VAL A 137 -17.64 -17.87 -4.76
CA VAL A 137 -16.47 -17.72 -3.88
C VAL A 137 -15.21 -18.18 -4.62
N ARG A 138 -15.23 -19.37 -5.23
CA ARG A 138 -14.10 -19.89 -6.01
C ARG A 138 -13.69 -18.93 -7.12
N GLN A 139 -14.63 -18.44 -7.92
CA GLN A 139 -14.37 -17.49 -9.00
C GLN A 139 -13.74 -16.21 -8.48
N GLN A 140 -14.27 -15.63 -7.40
CA GLN A 140 -13.76 -14.40 -6.82
C GLN A 140 -12.35 -14.58 -6.24
N VAL A 141 -12.08 -15.70 -5.56
CA VAL A 141 -10.73 -16.01 -5.07
C VAL A 141 -9.76 -16.14 -6.24
N ILE A 142 -10.11 -16.90 -7.28
CA ILE A 142 -9.26 -17.05 -8.46
C ILE A 142 -9.02 -15.69 -9.13
N GLN A 143 -10.04 -14.84 -9.25
CA GLN A 143 -9.89 -13.50 -9.82
C GLN A 143 -8.91 -12.65 -9.01
N VAL A 144 -9.05 -12.62 -7.67
CA VAL A 144 -8.16 -11.86 -6.79
C VAL A 144 -6.73 -12.42 -6.79
N VAL A 145 -6.58 -13.74 -6.88
CA VAL A 145 -5.27 -14.41 -6.93
C VAL A 145 -4.60 -14.28 -8.30
N SER A 146 -5.37 -14.31 -9.40
CA SER A 146 -4.86 -14.17 -10.78
C SER A 146 -4.49 -12.72 -11.10
N GLN A 147 -5.26 -11.76 -10.58
CA GLN A 147 -4.81 -10.37 -10.50
C GLN A 147 -3.59 -10.25 -9.56
N GLY A 148 -3.44 -11.20 -8.63
CA GLY A 148 -2.43 -11.23 -7.59
C GLY A 148 -1.05 -11.75 -7.94
N SER A 149 -0.79 -12.17 -9.18
CA SER A 149 0.59 -12.22 -9.71
C SER A 149 1.22 -10.83 -9.84
N ALA A 150 0.41 -9.78 -9.73
CA ALA A 150 0.81 -8.38 -9.53
C ALA A 150 0.43 -7.82 -8.15
N TYR A 151 -0.06 -8.64 -7.21
CA TYR A 151 -0.42 -8.26 -5.83
C TYR A 151 0.43 -8.99 -4.80
N GLN A 152 1.75 -8.77 -4.83
CA GLN A 152 2.44 -8.62 -3.55
C GLN A 152 2.09 -7.22 -3.04
N GLN A 153 1.32 -7.21 -1.96
CA GLN A 153 0.80 -6.02 -1.26
C GLN A 153 -0.20 -5.21 -2.09
N ARG A 154 -1.46 -5.19 -1.66
CA ARG A 154 -2.21 -3.94 -1.75
C ARG A 154 -2.60 -3.46 -0.37
N PRO A 155 -2.53 -2.14 -0.16
CA PRO A 155 -2.51 -1.54 1.15
C PRO A 155 -3.91 -1.57 1.74
N GLN A 156 -3.96 -1.44 3.06
CA GLN A 156 -5.06 -0.82 3.80
C GLN A 156 -5.79 0.20 2.92
N GLN A 157 -7.12 0.31 3.01
CA GLN A 157 -7.87 1.48 2.52
C GLN A 157 -7.04 2.73 2.83
N THR A 158 -6.36 3.27 1.84
CA THR A 158 -5.41 4.34 2.10
C THR A 158 -6.26 5.56 2.41
N LYS A 159 -5.79 6.38 3.35
CA LYS A 159 -6.44 7.67 3.63
C LYS A 159 -6.36 8.64 2.45
N THR A 160 -5.76 8.20 1.34
CA THR A 160 -5.36 9.04 0.21
C THR A 160 -5.62 8.35 -1.14
N PRO A 161 -6.87 7.98 -1.46
CA PRO A 161 -7.22 7.31 -2.72
C PRO A 161 -6.87 8.11 -3.98
N TYR A 162 -6.91 9.44 -3.94
CA TYR A 162 -6.53 10.27 -5.09
C TYR A 162 -5.01 10.30 -5.31
N LEU A 163 -4.20 10.36 -4.24
CA LEU A 163 -2.75 10.21 -4.37
C LEU A 163 -2.35 8.83 -4.92
N ASP A 164 -3.06 7.77 -4.53
CA ASP A 164 -2.75 6.43 -5.00
C ASP A 164 -3.07 6.23 -6.48
N ALA A 165 -4.12 6.91 -6.96
CA ALA A 165 -4.55 6.82 -8.34
C ALA A 165 -3.76 7.72 -9.30
N LEU A 166 -3.25 8.86 -8.79
CA LEU A 166 -2.69 9.94 -9.62
C LEU A 166 -1.24 10.29 -9.25
N GLY A 167 -0.64 9.54 -8.34
CA GLY A 167 0.75 9.71 -7.92
C GLY A 167 1.49 8.37 -7.88
N PHE A 168 2.81 8.46 -7.78
CA PHE A 168 3.70 7.31 -7.65
C PHE A 168 4.29 7.27 -6.24
N ASP A 169 3.99 6.23 -5.47
CA ASP A 169 4.48 6.07 -4.11
C ASP A 169 5.93 5.59 -4.10
N LEU A 170 6.85 6.52 -3.89
CA LEU A 170 8.29 6.24 -3.83
C LEU A 170 8.64 5.43 -2.58
N THR A 171 7.93 5.65 -1.47
CA THR A 171 8.14 4.86 -0.23
C THR A 171 7.72 3.40 -0.39
N GLU A 172 6.63 3.13 -1.09
CA GLU A 172 6.22 1.76 -1.43
C GLU A 172 7.17 1.13 -2.43
N ALA A 173 7.56 1.86 -3.49
CA ALA A 173 8.54 1.38 -4.45
C ALA A 173 9.88 1.03 -3.78
N ALA A 174 10.33 1.84 -2.82
CA ALA A 174 11.52 1.56 -2.02
C ALA A 174 11.36 0.28 -1.18
N ARG A 175 10.21 0.10 -0.51
CA ARG A 175 9.92 -1.11 0.28
C ARG A 175 9.89 -2.38 -0.56
N LEU A 176 9.45 -2.27 -1.81
CA LEU A 176 9.42 -3.37 -2.76
C LEU A 176 10.77 -3.59 -3.48
N GLY A 177 11.81 -2.79 -3.19
CA GLY A 177 13.12 -2.88 -3.83
C GLY A 177 13.11 -2.51 -5.33
N LYS A 178 12.10 -1.75 -5.77
CA LYS A 178 11.92 -1.35 -7.17
C LYS A 178 12.74 -0.13 -7.55
N LEU A 179 13.11 0.71 -6.59
CA LEU A 179 13.95 1.89 -6.84
C LEU A 179 15.40 1.46 -7.12
N ASP A 180 16.09 2.24 -7.93
CA ASP A 180 17.50 2.00 -8.23
C ASP A 180 18.38 2.41 -7.03
N PRO A 181 19.51 1.73 -6.81
CA PRO A 181 20.44 2.10 -5.76
C PRO A 181 20.99 3.50 -6.03
N VAL A 182 20.89 4.39 -5.05
CA VAL A 182 21.41 5.75 -5.19
C VAL A 182 22.90 5.74 -4.88
N ILE A 183 23.69 6.06 -5.90
CA ILE A 183 25.15 6.11 -5.83
C ILE A 183 25.57 7.58 -5.81
N GLY A 184 26.42 7.93 -4.84
CA GLY A 184 26.70 9.34 -4.53
C GLY A 184 25.47 10.03 -3.93
N ARG A 185 25.48 11.37 -3.86
CA ARG A 185 24.35 12.20 -3.36
C ARG A 185 24.05 12.15 -1.86
N GLN A 186 24.94 11.58 -1.06
CA GLN A 186 24.79 11.52 0.41
C GLN A 186 24.57 12.91 1.01
N THR A 187 25.36 13.90 0.58
CA THR A 187 25.31 15.29 1.05
C THR A 187 23.99 15.97 0.73
N GLU A 188 23.45 15.77 -0.47
CA GLU A 188 22.19 16.34 -0.91
C GLU A 188 21.01 15.70 -0.19
N ILE A 189 21.01 14.37 -0.02
CA ILE A 189 19.97 13.65 0.73
C ILE A 189 19.95 14.11 2.19
N GLU A 190 21.11 14.20 2.85
CA GLU A 190 21.23 14.72 4.22
C GLU A 190 20.71 16.16 4.33
N ARG A 191 21.04 17.01 3.35
CA ARG A 191 20.55 18.38 3.31
C ARG A 191 19.03 18.44 3.16
N VAL A 192 18.45 17.61 2.28
CA VAL A 192 17.00 17.48 2.08
C VAL A 192 16.31 17.03 3.37
N MET A 193 16.82 15.99 4.04
CA MET A 193 16.31 15.51 5.33
C MET A 193 16.35 16.61 6.40
N GLN A 194 17.46 17.34 6.48
CA GLN A 194 17.62 18.44 7.42
C GLN A 194 16.57 19.54 7.19
N ILE A 195 16.28 19.87 5.93
CA ILE A 195 15.29 20.88 5.57
C ILE A 195 13.88 20.39 5.92
N LEU A 196 13.51 19.18 5.53
CA LEU A 196 12.18 18.61 5.79
C LEU A 196 11.87 18.47 7.30
N SER A 197 12.91 18.35 8.14
CA SER A 197 12.77 18.25 9.59
C SER A 197 12.59 19.60 10.29
N ARG A 198 12.65 20.73 9.58
CA ARG A 198 12.48 22.08 10.16
C ARG A 198 11.01 22.41 10.38
N ARG A 199 10.75 23.32 11.33
CA ARG A 199 9.42 23.90 11.56
C ARG A 199 9.03 24.96 10.53
N THR A 200 10.02 25.65 9.95
CA THR A 200 9.83 26.72 8.96
C THR A 200 10.82 26.54 7.82
N LYS A 201 10.47 27.05 6.62
CA LYS A 201 11.24 26.91 5.39
C LYS A 201 11.66 25.45 5.14
N ASN A 202 10.67 24.55 5.27
CA ASN A 202 10.83 23.10 5.35
C ASN A 202 10.48 22.37 4.04
N ASN A 203 10.47 23.11 2.92
CA ASN A 203 10.27 22.55 1.58
C ASN A 203 11.60 22.66 0.81
N PRO A 204 12.28 21.56 0.50
CA PRO A 204 13.50 21.59 -0.31
C PRO A 204 13.16 21.92 -1.77
N ALA A 205 13.96 22.79 -2.38
CA ALA A 205 13.98 23.00 -3.83
C ALA A 205 15.32 22.48 -4.38
N LEU A 206 15.28 21.36 -5.09
CA LEU A 206 16.42 20.77 -5.80
C LEU A 206 16.67 21.58 -7.08
N ILE A 207 17.79 22.30 -7.13
CA ILE A 207 18.14 23.20 -8.23
C ILE A 207 19.34 22.63 -8.98
N GLY A 208 19.17 22.35 -10.27
CA GLY A 208 20.22 21.88 -11.15
C GLY A 208 19.72 21.71 -12.58
N GLU A 209 20.64 21.46 -13.51
CA GLU A 209 20.29 21.22 -14.92
C GLU A 209 19.41 19.97 -15.10
N PRO A 210 18.63 19.85 -16.19
CA PRO A 210 17.95 18.61 -16.53
C PRO A 210 18.94 17.44 -16.67
N GLY A 211 18.59 16.26 -16.18
CA GLY A 211 19.41 15.06 -16.32
C GLY A 211 20.51 14.85 -15.27
N VAL A 212 20.75 15.79 -14.34
CA VAL A 212 21.76 15.64 -13.27
C VAL A 212 21.41 14.62 -12.18
N GLY A 213 20.21 14.00 -12.25
CA GLY A 213 19.76 13.01 -11.29
C GLY A 213 19.03 13.59 -10.06
N LYS A 214 18.26 14.68 -10.23
CA LYS A 214 17.44 15.26 -9.15
C LYS A 214 16.46 14.24 -8.55
N THR A 215 15.83 13.43 -9.39
CA THR A 215 14.91 12.35 -8.98
C THR A 215 15.59 11.29 -8.12
N ALA A 216 16.86 10.95 -8.41
CA ALA A 216 17.62 9.97 -7.65
C ALA A 216 17.81 10.41 -6.18
N ILE A 217 17.95 11.71 -5.90
CA ILE A 217 18.03 12.22 -4.52
C ILE A 217 16.73 11.93 -3.75
N VAL A 218 15.59 12.06 -4.42
CA VAL A 218 14.25 11.82 -3.84
C VAL A 218 14.00 10.34 -3.63
N GLU A 219 14.42 9.50 -4.57
CA GLU A 219 14.39 8.04 -4.43
C GLU A 219 15.28 7.56 -3.26
N GLY A 220 16.47 8.16 -3.11
CA GLY A 220 17.37 7.87 -2.00
C GLY A 220 16.79 8.28 -0.65
N LEU A 221 16.09 9.42 -0.61
CA LEU A 221 15.30 9.80 0.57
C LEU A 221 14.21 8.76 0.88
N ALA A 222 13.49 8.27 -0.13
CA ALA A 222 12.46 7.24 0.08
C ALA A 222 13.05 5.95 0.67
N GLN A 223 14.20 5.50 0.16
CA GLN A 223 14.94 4.35 0.68
C GLN A 223 15.32 4.57 2.15
N ARG A 224 15.80 5.76 2.52
CA ARG A 224 16.12 6.08 3.92
C ARG A 224 14.92 6.07 4.84
N ILE A 225 13.81 6.69 4.42
CA ILE A 225 12.55 6.68 5.18
C ILE A 225 12.11 5.24 5.48
N VAL A 226 12.22 4.33 4.50
CA VAL A 226 11.85 2.92 4.67
C VAL A 226 12.83 2.17 5.57
N SER A 227 14.12 2.45 5.46
CA SER A 227 15.16 1.82 6.31
C SER A 227 15.15 2.33 7.76
N GLY A 228 14.47 3.45 8.04
CA GLY A 228 14.47 4.11 9.34
C GLY A 228 15.69 5.01 9.60
N ASP A 229 16.61 5.16 8.62
CA ASP A 229 17.74 6.09 8.68
C ASP A 229 17.30 7.54 8.41
N VAL A 230 16.34 8.03 9.20
CA VAL A 230 15.82 9.40 9.13
C VAL A 230 15.51 9.94 10.51
N PRO A 231 15.55 11.28 10.71
CA PRO A 231 15.09 11.91 11.94
C PRO A 231 13.64 11.55 12.28
N GLU A 232 13.29 11.54 13.57
CA GLU A 232 11.95 11.23 14.09
C GLU A 232 10.80 11.90 13.32
N PRO A 233 10.86 13.20 12.93
CA PRO A 233 9.79 13.84 12.17
C PRO A 233 9.51 13.24 10.78
N LEU A 234 10.47 12.51 10.21
CA LEU A 234 10.37 11.89 8.89
C LEU A 234 10.09 10.39 8.95
N GLN A 235 10.14 9.78 10.14
CA GLN A 235 9.85 8.36 10.29
C GLN A 235 8.41 8.07 9.90
N ASN A 236 8.21 6.97 9.17
CA ASN A 236 6.91 6.52 8.67
C ASN A 236 6.16 7.53 7.78
N LYS A 237 6.81 8.62 7.35
CA LYS A 237 6.22 9.53 6.38
C LYS A 237 6.12 8.83 5.02
N ARG A 238 5.07 9.16 4.30
CA ARG A 238 4.87 8.72 2.92
C ARG A 238 5.48 9.74 1.97
N LEU A 239 6.22 9.30 0.96
CA LEU A 239 6.76 10.17 -0.10
C LEU A 239 6.13 9.78 -1.44
N VAL A 240 5.40 10.70 -2.04
CA VAL A 240 4.64 10.45 -3.27
C VAL A 240 5.05 11.46 -4.34
N ALA A 241 5.44 10.98 -5.52
CA ALA A 241 5.68 11.80 -6.69
C ALA A 241 4.37 12.10 -7.41
N LEU A 242 4.12 13.37 -7.73
CA LEU A 242 2.94 13.79 -8.47
C LEU A 242 3.15 13.57 -9.97
N ASP A 243 2.27 12.81 -10.61
CA ASP A 243 2.28 12.64 -12.06
C ASP A 243 1.31 13.64 -12.72
N ILE A 244 1.90 14.69 -13.33
CA ILE A 244 1.13 15.70 -14.05
C ILE A 244 0.44 15.10 -15.29
N GLY A 245 1.08 14.13 -15.95
CA GLY A 245 0.51 13.42 -17.10
C GLY A 245 -0.75 12.66 -16.71
N ALA A 246 -0.71 11.92 -15.60
CA ALA A 246 -1.88 11.21 -15.07
C ALA A 246 -3.00 12.16 -14.63
N LEU A 247 -2.67 13.34 -14.11
CA LEU A 247 -3.65 14.35 -13.73
C LEU A 247 -4.43 14.90 -14.92
N VAL A 248 -3.73 15.18 -16.02
CA VAL A 248 -4.32 15.70 -17.27
C VAL A 248 -5.07 14.58 -18.00
N ALA A 249 -4.56 13.35 -17.96
CA ALA A 249 -5.17 12.19 -18.60
C ALA A 249 -6.62 11.97 -18.14
N GLY A 250 -7.53 11.83 -19.12
CA GLY A 250 -8.93 11.60 -18.86
C GLY A 250 -9.68 12.78 -18.23
N THR A 251 -9.12 13.99 -18.26
CA THR A 251 -9.89 15.24 -18.04
C THR A 251 -10.25 15.86 -19.39
N LYS A 252 -11.53 16.11 -19.62
CA LYS A 252 -12.00 16.81 -20.84
C LYS A 252 -12.12 18.32 -20.60
N TYR A 253 -12.28 18.70 -19.34
CA TYR A 253 -12.55 20.08 -18.93
C TYR A 253 -11.55 20.52 -17.84
N ARG A 254 -11.13 21.79 -17.91
CA ARG A 254 -10.18 22.40 -16.96
C ARG A 254 -10.61 22.27 -15.49
N GLY A 255 -11.91 22.39 -15.22
CA GLY A 255 -12.44 22.27 -13.86
C GLY A 255 -12.24 20.89 -13.23
N GLU A 256 -12.20 19.82 -14.03
CA GLU A 256 -11.97 18.45 -13.54
C GLU A 256 -10.52 18.28 -13.05
N PHE A 257 -9.55 18.89 -13.75
CA PHE A 257 -8.15 18.92 -13.34
C PHE A 257 -7.97 19.65 -12.00
N GLU A 258 -8.56 20.84 -11.86
CA GLU A 258 -8.52 21.59 -10.61
C GLU A 258 -9.18 20.84 -9.45
N GLU A 259 -10.31 20.18 -9.71
CA GLU A 259 -11.00 19.41 -8.68
C GLU A 259 -10.14 18.22 -8.20
N ARG A 260 -9.48 17.51 -9.12
CA ARG A 260 -8.52 16.44 -8.78
C ARG A 260 -7.37 16.98 -7.94
N LEU A 261 -6.78 18.11 -8.34
CA LEU A 261 -5.68 18.72 -7.62
C LEU A 261 -6.09 19.19 -6.21
N LYS A 262 -7.29 19.77 -6.06
CA LYS A 262 -7.86 20.15 -4.74
C LYS A 262 -7.99 18.94 -3.83
N LYS A 263 -8.47 17.81 -4.36
CA LYS A 263 -8.61 16.57 -3.58
C LYS A 263 -7.26 16.01 -3.16
N ILE A 264 -6.26 16.01 -4.04
CA ILE A 264 -4.88 15.61 -3.70
C ILE A 264 -4.32 16.50 -2.59
N VAL A 265 -4.46 17.83 -2.70
CA VAL A 265 -3.98 18.76 -1.67
C VAL A 265 -4.65 18.50 -0.31
N ALA A 266 -5.96 18.21 -0.31
CA ALA A 266 -6.69 17.85 0.90
C ALA A 266 -6.16 16.55 1.54
N GLU A 267 -5.93 15.52 0.72
CA GLU A 267 -5.38 14.24 1.18
C GLU A 267 -3.94 14.37 1.70
N VAL A 268 -3.07 15.15 1.05
CA VAL A 268 -1.72 15.41 1.56
C VAL A 268 -1.78 16.11 2.92
N LYS A 269 -2.68 17.11 3.05
CA LYS A 269 -2.86 17.85 4.30
C LYS A 269 -3.32 16.94 5.45
N GLU A 270 -4.25 16.02 5.18
CA GLU A 270 -4.77 15.09 6.20
C GLU A 270 -3.78 13.97 6.55
N SER A 271 -3.06 13.45 5.55
CA SER A 271 -2.11 12.35 5.75
C SER A 271 -0.74 12.77 6.26
N GLY A 272 -0.35 14.05 6.06
CA GLY A 272 0.99 14.53 6.37
C GLY A 272 2.08 13.97 5.44
N ALA A 273 1.68 13.43 4.28
CA ALA A 273 2.58 12.93 3.24
C ALA A 273 3.48 14.06 2.68
N ILE A 274 4.64 13.67 2.16
CA ILE A 274 5.54 14.56 1.44
C ILE A 274 5.25 14.38 -0.05
N LEU A 275 5.01 15.49 -0.75
CA LEU A 275 4.76 15.48 -2.18
C LEU A 275 6.02 15.88 -2.96
N PHE A 276 6.46 15.05 -3.89
CA PHE A 276 7.52 15.39 -4.84
C PHE A 276 6.92 15.91 -6.15
N ILE A 277 7.46 17.02 -6.63
CA ILE A 277 7.06 17.67 -7.90
C ILE A 277 8.34 17.90 -8.72
N ASP A 278 8.53 17.12 -9.79
CA ASP A 278 9.77 17.16 -10.57
C ASP A 278 9.95 18.46 -11.36
N GLU A 279 8.85 19.02 -11.86
CA GLU A 279 8.84 20.29 -12.57
C GLU A 279 8.04 21.31 -11.78
N LEU A 280 8.56 21.74 -10.62
CA LEU A 280 7.83 22.61 -9.69
C LEU A 280 7.27 23.86 -10.38
N HIS A 281 8.04 24.44 -11.31
CA HIS A 281 7.67 25.65 -12.04
C HIS A 281 6.37 25.51 -12.85
N THR A 282 6.04 24.30 -13.33
CA THR A 282 4.80 24.04 -14.08
C THR A 282 3.57 24.28 -13.22
N LEU A 283 3.65 23.97 -11.93
CA LEU A 283 2.54 24.08 -11.00
C LEU A 283 2.47 25.42 -10.28
N VAL A 284 3.55 26.23 -10.28
CA VAL A 284 3.56 27.53 -9.61
C VAL A 284 3.66 28.73 -10.55
N GLY A 285 3.99 28.59 -11.84
CA GLY A 285 4.34 29.77 -12.63
C GLY A 285 4.22 29.69 -14.16
N ALA A 286 4.16 28.49 -14.76
CA ALA A 286 4.13 28.37 -16.22
C ALA A 286 2.71 28.36 -16.78
N GLY A 287 2.02 29.51 -16.73
CA GLY A 287 0.71 29.71 -17.37
C GLY A 287 0.73 29.72 -18.91
N ALA A 288 1.66 29.03 -19.57
CA ALA A 288 1.87 29.13 -21.02
C ALA A 288 2.00 27.78 -21.78
N ALA A 289 2.10 26.63 -21.08
CA ALA A 289 2.08 25.32 -21.73
C ALA A 289 0.68 24.69 -21.63
N GLU A 290 0.18 24.11 -22.73
CA GLU A 290 -1.15 23.51 -22.87
C GLU A 290 -1.45 22.50 -21.74
N GLY A 291 -2.18 22.95 -20.70
CA GLY A 291 -2.64 22.13 -19.59
C GLY A 291 -2.28 22.65 -18.19
N ALA A 292 -1.26 23.49 -18.05
CA ALA A 292 -0.73 23.94 -16.75
C ALA A 292 -1.39 25.20 -16.17
N VAL A 293 -2.48 25.68 -16.77
CA VAL A 293 -2.87 27.10 -16.68
C VAL A 293 -3.52 27.51 -15.34
N ASP A 294 -3.81 26.59 -14.40
CA ASP A 294 -4.44 26.99 -13.12
C ASP A 294 -4.02 26.25 -11.85
N ALA A 295 -3.00 25.37 -11.94
CA ALA A 295 -2.50 24.65 -10.76
C ALA A 295 -1.95 25.61 -9.68
N ALA A 296 -1.39 26.74 -10.12
CA ALA A 296 -0.81 27.75 -9.25
C ALA A 296 -1.82 28.34 -8.26
N ASN A 297 -3.06 28.57 -8.69
CA ASN A 297 -4.11 29.11 -7.83
C ASN A 297 -4.55 28.13 -6.75
N ILE A 298 -4.32 26.83 -6.93
CA ILE A 298 -4.65 25.80 -5.95
C ILE A 298 -3.46 25.48 -5.04
N LEU A 299 -2.26 25.31 -5.61
CA LEU A 299 -1.08 24.90 -4.85
C LEU A 299 -0.41 26.05 -4.11
N LYS A 300 -0.32 27.26 -4.69
CA LYS A 300 0.34 28.38 -4.01
C LYS A 300 -0.27 28.71 -2.66
N PRO A 301 -1.60 28.78 -2.47
CA PRO A 301 -2.16 29.05 -1.15
C PRO A 301 -1.83 27.96 -0.13
N ALA A 302 -1.86 26.68 -0.54
CA ALA A 302 -1.56 25.55 0.34
C ALA A 302 -0.07 25.53 0.77
N LEU A 303 0.84 25.79 -0.18
CA LEU A 303 2.28 25.92 0.07
C LEU A 303 2.60 27.12 0.95
N SER A 304 1.99 28.28 0.65
CA SER A 304 2.20 29.53 1.41
C SER A 304 1.73 29.42 2.85
N ARG A 305 0.63 28.71 3.09
CA ARG A 305 0.15 28.41 4.46
C ARG A 305 0.97 27.34 5.16
N GLY A 306 1.83 26.60 4.45
CA GLY A 306 2.62 25.49 5.02
C GLY A 306 1.77 24.26 5.35
N GLU A 307 0.62 24.10 4.69
CA GLU A 307 -0.30 22.97 4.89
C GLU A 307 0.17 21.71 4.16
N VAL A 308 1.02 21.88 3.15
CA VAL A 308 1.54 20.81 2.30
C VAL A 308 3.07 20.87 2.37
N GLN A 309 3.68 19.75 2.72
CA GLN A 309 5.12 19.59 2.69
C GLN A 309 5.55 19.03 1.34
N THR A 310 6.47 19.70 0.65
CA THR A 310 6.87 19.33 -0.70
C THR A 310 8.38 19.32 -0.90
N ILE A 311 8.81 18.52 -1.86
CA ILE A 311 10.14 18.59 -2.48
C ILE A 311 9.89 18.99 -3.93
N GLY A 312 10.48 20.10 -4.37
CA GLY A 312 10.37 20.53 -5.77
C GLY A 312 11.70 20.38 -6.47
N ALA A 313 11.69 19.91 -7.72
CA ALA A 313 12.83 20.05 -8.61
C ALA A 313 12.57 21.15 -9.66
N THR A 314 13.63 21.85 -10.04
CA THR A 314 13.56 23.00 -10.95
C THR A 314 14.97 23.34 -11.47
N THR A 315 15.04 24.15 -12.52
CA THR A 315 16.30 24.80 -12.93
C THR A 315 16.54 26.09 -12.12
N LEU A 316 17.77 26.62 -12.17
CA LEU A 316 18.14 27.86 -11.48
C LEU A 316 17.34 29.07 -11.98
N ASP A 317 17.14 29.17 -13.29
CA ASP A 317 16.42 30.28 -13.91
C ASP A 317 14.94 30.28 -13.55
N GLU A 318 14.31 29.11 -13.56
CA GLU A 318 12.93 28.93 -13.12
C GLU A 318 12.75 29.21 -11.63
N TYR A 319 13.67 28.75 -10.79
CA TYR A 319 13.64 29.03 -9.35
C TYR A 319 13.68 30.54 -9.08
N ARG A 320 14.61 31.25 -9.72
CA ARG A 320 14.72 32.72 -9.62
C ARG A 320 13.46 33.42 -10.11
N LYS A 321 12.89 32.95 -11.22
CA LYS A 321 11.72 33.57 -11.86
C LYS A 321 10.43 33.37 -11.08
N TYR A 322 10.20 32.16 -10.55
CA TYR A 322 8.90 31.75 -10.03
C TYR A 322 8.84 31.52 -8.52
N ILE A 323 9.96 31.20 -7.87
CA ILE A 323 10.02 30.93 -6.43
C ILE A 323 10.63 32.10 -5.66
N GLU A 324 11.83 32.55 -6.06
CA GLU A 324 12.59 33.59 -5.33
C GLU A 324 11.92 34.97 -5.41
N ARG A 325 11.25 35.28 -6.54
CA ARG A 325 10.48 36.52 -6.71
C ARG A 325 9.15 36.52 -5.95
N ASP A 326 8.64 35.37 -5.53
CA ASP A 326 7.37 35.24 -4.81
C ASP A 326 7.63 35.15 -3.30
N ALA A 327 7.38 36.24 -2.57
CA ALA A 327 7.67 36.34 -1.14
C ALA A 327 6.90 35.31 -0.28
N ALA A 328 5.81 34.72 -0.78
CA ALA A 328 5.09 33.68 -0.04
C ALA A 328 5.80 32.31 -0.17
N LEU A 329 6.30 31.99 -1.36
CA LEU A 329 7.05 30.76 -1.63
C LEU A 329 8.48 30.82 -1.12
N GLU A 330 9.17 31.94 -1.24
CA GLU A 330 10.55 32.14 -0.76
C GLU A 330 10.70 31.88 0.75
N ARG A 331 9.67 32.18 1.53
CA ARG A 331 9.60 31.89 2.99
C ARG A 331 9.37 30.41 3.32
N ARG A 332 9.07 29.59 2.32
CA ARG A 332 8.69 28.17 2.47
C ARG A 332 9.72 27.24 1.86
N PHE A 333 10.37 27.65 0.77
CA PHE A 333 11.33 26.84 0.04
C PHE A 333 12.78 27.15 0.40
N GLN A 334 13.59 26.12 0.64
CA GLN A 334 15.03 26.23 0.83
C GLN A 334 15.76 25.61 -0.38
N PRO A 335 16.63 26.36 -1.08
CA PRO A 335 17.39 25.82 -2.21
C PRO A 335 18.43 24.79 -1.77
N VAL A 336 18.59 23.76 -2.59
CA VAL A 336 19.61 22.71 -2.53
C VAL A 336 20.21 22.58 -3.92
N MET A 337 21.48 22.95 -4.08
CA MET A 337 22.16 22.86 -5.37
C MET A 337 22.53 21.41 -5.67
N VAL A 338 22.18 20.95 -6.87
CA VAL A 338 22.49 19.62 -7.39
C VAL A 338 23.40 19.81 -8.59
N ASN A 339 24.68 19.51 -8.40
CA ASN A 339 25.68 19.62 -9.46
C ASN A 339 25.70 18.35 -10.32
N GLU A 340 26.27 18.46 -11.51
CA GLU A 340 26.60 17.30 -12.33
C GLU A 340 27.53 16.35 -11.55
N PRO A 341 27.33 15.02 -11.69
CA PRO A 341 28.22 14.05 -11.06
C PRO A 341 29.63 14.18 -11.66
N THR A 342 30.64 13.94 -10.83
CA THR A 342 32.02 13.82 -11.31
C THR A 342 32.17 12.59 -12.21
N VAL A 343 33.27 12.52 -12.96
CA VAL A 343 33.56 11.36 -13.82
C VAL A 343 33.64 10.07 -13.00
N GLU A 344 34.22 10.12 -11.80
CA GLU A 344 34.32 8.98 -10.90
C GLU A 344 32.95 8.51 -10.42
N GLU A 345 32.11 9.43 -9.91
CA GLU A 345 30.73 9.13 -9.50
C GLU A 345 29.90 8.60 -10.68
N THR A 346 30.08 9.15 -11.87
CA THR A 346 29.39 8.68 -13.09
C THR A 346 29.76 7.22 -13.41
N ILE A 347 31.03 6.86 -13.28
CA ILE A 347 31.47 5.46 -13.47
C ILE A 347 30.82 4.55 -12.44
N GLU A 348 30.74 4.97 -11.17
CA GLU A 348 30.07 4.19 -10.14
C GLU A 348 28.57 4.03 -10.40
N ILE A 349 27.89 5.11 -10.80
CA ILE A 349 26.47 5.08 -11.20
C ILE A 349 26.25 4.05 -12.33
N LEU A 350 27.07 4.11 -13.39
CA LEU A 350 26.97 3.17 -14.51
C LEU A 350 27.22 1.72 -14.10
N ARG A 351 28.14 1.47 -13.15
CA ARG A 351 28.39 0.13 -12.63
C ARG A 351 27.22 -0.40 -11.82
N GLY A 352 26.59 0.44 -11.00
CA GLY A 352 25.44 0.05 -10.18
C GLY A 352 24.20 -0.32 -10.99
N ILE A 353 23.98 0.32 -12.14
CA ILE A 353 22.85 0.03 -13.02
C ILE A 353 23.10 -1.22 -13.89
N ARG A 354 24.37 -1.59 -14.12
CA ARG A 354 24.76 -2.70 -15.03
C ARG A 354 24.40 -4.10 -14.52
N GLU A 355 24.19 -4.30 -13.22
CA GLU A 355 23.90 -5.62 -12.63
C GLU A 355 22.42 -6.05 -12.74
N ARG A 356 21.58 -5.23 -13.40
CA ARG A 356 20.16 -5.52 -13.64
C ARG A 356 19.84 -5.86 -15.09
#